data_AF-B0CXD4-F1
#
_entry.id   AF-B0CXD4-F1
#
_cell.length_a   1.000
_cell.length_b   1.000
_cell.length_c   1.000
_cell.angle_alpha   90.00
_cell.angle_beta   90.00
_cell.angle_gamma   90.00
#
_symmetry.space_group_name_H-M   'P 1'
#
loop_
_entity.id
_entity.type
_entity.pdbx_description
1 polymer ?
#
loop_
_entity_poly.entity_id
_entity_poly.type
_entity_poly.pdbx_seq_one_letter_code
_entity_poly.pdbx_strand_id
1 'polypeptide(L)'
;PRSVVKEINKINQAELDLGLSGASWHDEYKDSAYVFVGGLHFDLTEGDVITIFSQYGEVMDLHMPRDKDTGKTKGFGFLMYEDQRSTVLAVDNLNGAKVLERTLRVDHVKNYKQPK
;
A
#
# COMPACT_ATOMS: atom_id res chain seq x y z
N PRO A 1 3.60 12.44 8.23
CA PRO A 1 2.99 11.09 8.28
C PRO A 1 1.46 11.06 8.41
N ARG A 2 0.82 11.99 9.14
CA ARG A 2 -0.66 12.04 9.32
C ARG A 2 -1.45 12.82 8.24
N SER A 3 -0.77 13.66 7.45
CA SER A 3 -1.42 14.49 6.42
C SER A 3 -1.86 13.68 5.21
N VAL A 4 -0.93 12.88 4.66
CA VAL A 4 -1.12 12.14 3.39
C VAL A 4 -2.28 11.14 3.44
N VAL A 5 -2.42 10.37 4.52
CA VAL A 5 -3.55 9.43 4.68
C VAL A 5 -4.88 10.17 4.65
N LYS A 6 -4.97 11.33 5.32
CA LYS A 6 -6.19 12.15 5.32
C LYS A 6 -6.48 12.75 3.94
N GLU A 7 -5.44 13.13 3.21
CA GLU A 7 -5.56 13.66 1.85
C GLU A 7 -6.10 12.60 0.89
N ILE A 8 -5.50 11.40 0.86
CA ILE A 8 -5.97 10.28 0.02
C ILE A 8 -7.42 9.92 0.37
N ASN A 9 -7.75 9.79 1.66
CA ASN A 9 -9.13 9.46 2.06
C ASN A 9 -10.13 10.55 1.65
N LYS A 10 -9.72 11.83 1.65
CA LYS A 10 -10.56 12.93 1.17
C LYS A 10 -10.75 12.88 -0.34
N ILE A 11 -9.72 12.51 -1.10
CA ILE A 11 -9.81 12.32 -2.55
C ILE A 11 -10.78 11.17 -2.86
N ASN A 12 -10.60 10.02 -2.22
CA ASN A 12 -11.48 8.86 -2.39
C ASN A 12 -12.94 9.20 -2.08
N GLN A 13 -13.20 9.90 -0.97
CA GLN A 13 -14.56 10.32 -0.61
C GLN A 13 -15.16 11.27 -1.65
N ALA A 14 -14.38 12.24 -2.15
CA ALA A 14 -14.85 13.17 -3.16
C ALA A 14 -15.17 12.48 -4.50
N GLU A 15 -14.39 11.48 -4.91
CA GLU A 15 -14.67 10.69 -6.12
C GLU A 15 -15.94 9.85 -5.97
N LEU A 16 -16.12 9.21 -4.80
CA LEU A 16 -17.34 8.47 -4.48
C LEU A 16 -18.57 9.37 -4.52
N ASP A 17 -18.49 10.58 -3.95
CA ASP A 17 -19.61 11.55 -3.91
C ASP A 17 -19.97 12.07 -5.31
N LEU A 18 -18.98 12.19 -6.21
CA LEU A 18 -19.17 12.68 -7.58
C LEU A 18 -19.57 11.57 -8.57
N GLY A 19 -19.56 10.29 -8.15
CA GLY A 19 -19.92 9.15 -9.00
C GLY A 19 -19.03 9.00 -10.25
N LEU A 20 -17.78 9.49 -10.19
CA LEU A 20 -16.85 9.46 -11.30
C LEU A 20 -16.31 8.04 -11.47
N SER A 21 -16.77 7.32 -12.50
CA SER A 21 -16.34 5.94 -12.80
C SER A 21 -15.25 5.83 -13.88
N GLY A 22 -14.86 6.95 -14.52
CA GLY A 22 -14.02 6.92 -15.73
C GLY A 22 -12.73 7.76 -15.69
N ALA A 23 -12.48 8.50 -14.61
CA ALA A 23 -11.23 9.22 -14.38
C ALA A 23 -11.01 9.30 -12.87
N SER A 24 -10.53 8.21 -12.29
CA SER A 24 -10.12 8.19 -10.89
C SER A 24 -8.65 8.62 -10.80
N TRP A 25 -8.24 9.28 -9.72
CA TRP A 25 -6.85 9.62 -9.45
C TRP A 25 -5.92 8.39 -9.52
N HIS A 26 -6.45 7.19 -9.32
CA HIS A 26 -5.75 5.93 -9.51
C HIS A 26 -5.24 5.70 -10.94
N ASP A 27 -5.90 6.26 -11.96
CA ASP A 27 -5.55 6.09 -13.38
C ASP A 27 -4.15 6.66 -13.69
N GLU A 28 -3.67 7.59 -12.87
CA GLU A 28 -2.30 8.10 -12.93
C GLU A 28 -1.25 6.98 -12.70
N TYR A 29 -1.65 5.88 -12.06
CA TYR A 29 -0.81 4.76 -11.65
C TYR A 29 -1.15 3.44 -12.38
N LYS A 30 -1.99 3.47 -13.41
CA LYS A 30 -2.48 2.28 -14.14
C LYS A 30 -1.38 1.37 -14.71
N ASP A 31 -0.20 1.92 -14.97
CA ASP A 31 0.95 1.20 -15.52
C ASP A 31 1.88 0.62 -14.43
N SER A 32 1.45 0.62 -13.16
CA SER A 32 2.20 0.05 -12.04
C SER A 32 1.32 -0.80 -11.13
N ALA A 33 1.77 -2.03 -10.88
CA ALA A 33 1.15 -2.93 -9.91
C ALA A 33 1.79 -2.86 -8.51
N TYR A 34 2.57 -1.81 -8.22
CA TYR A 34 3.24 -1.64 -6.93
C TYR A 34 2.51 -0.67 -6.01
N VAL A 35 2.43 -1.07 -4.73
CA VAL A 35 2.04 -0.21 -3.61
C VAL A 35 3.18 -0.05 -2.63
N PHE A 36 3.27 1.14 -2.03
CA PHE A 36 4.04 1.39 -0.84
C PHE A 36 3.19 1.01 0.38
N VAL A 37 3.78 0.28 1.31
CA VAL A 37 3.16 -0.10 2.58
C VAL A 37 4.01 0.45 3.71
N GLY A 38 3.50 1.42 4.44
CA GLY A 38 4.19 2.02 5.60
C GLY A 38 3.38 1.92 6.88
N GLY A 39 4.04 2.14 8.01
CA GLY A 39 3.40 2.07 9.32
C GLY A 39 3.20 0.63 9.81
N LEU A 40 3.89 -0.33 9.20
CA LEU A 40 3.90 -1.72 9.65
C LEU A 40 4.46 -1.80 11.08
N HIS A 41 3.85 -2.65 11.90
CA HIS A 41 4.42 -2.99 13.20
C HIS A 41 5.75 -3.73 13.01
N PHE A 42 6.72 -3.49 13.88
CA PHE A 42 8.07 -4.01 13.70
C PHE A 42 8.14 -5.54 13.86
N ASP A 43 7.15 -6.12 14.53
CA ASP A 43 7.03 -7.57 14.74
C ASP A 43 6.32 -8.28 13.59
N LEU A 44 5.77 -7.56 12.60
CA LEU A 44 5.17 -8.20 11.44
C LEU A 44 6.25 -8.83 10.56
N THR A 45 6.06 -10.10 10.25
CA THR A 45 6.87 -10.83 9.29
C THR A 45 6.39 -10.56 7.86
N GLU A 46 7.19 -10.93 6.87
CA GLU A 46 6.79 -10.88 5.47
C GLU A 46 5.52 -11.72 5.21
N GLY A 47 5.41 -12.89 5.85
CA GLY A 47 4.22 -13.75 5.75
C GLY A 47 2.95 -13.10 6.31
N ASP A 48 3.07 -12.36 7.41
CA ASP A 48 1.93 -11.62 7.99
C ASP A 48 1.46 -10.51 7.05
N VAL A 49 2.42 -9.77 6.46
CA VAL A 49 2.11 -8.71 5.50
C VAL A 49 1.47 -9.29 4.25
N ILE A 50 2.01 -10.37 3.70
CA ILE A 50 1.39 -11.07 2.56
C ILE A 50 -0.04 -11.46 2.93
N THR A 51 -0.25 -12.10 4.07
CA THR A 51 -1.58 -12.56 4.52
C THR A 51 -2.58 -11.40 4.60
N ILE A 52 -2.20 -10.25 5.15
CA ILE A 52 -3.07 -9.07 5.22
C ILE A 52 -3.42 -8.56 3.81
N PHE A 53 -2.44 -8.48 2.91
CA PHE A 53 -2.61 -7.87 1.60
C PHE A 53 -3.25 -8.81 0.57
N SER A 54 -3.16 -10.14 0.76
CA SER A 54 -3.75 -11.14 -0.13
C SER A 54 -5.28 -11.09 -0.22
N GLN A 55 -5.97 -10.41 0.71
CA GLN A 55 -7.43 -10.24 0.64
C GLN A 55 -7.88 -9.38 -0.56
N TYR A 56 -6.98 -8.60 -1.16
CA TYR A 56 -7.28 -7.70 -2.29
C TYR A 56 -6.74 -8.19 -3.64
N GLY A 57 -5.95 -9.27 -3.65
CA GLY A 57 -5.37 -9.84 -4.86
C GLY A 57 -4.14 -10.71 -4.59
N GLU A 58 -3.66 -11.38 -5.64
CA GLU A 58 -2.46 -12.21 -5.56
C GLU A 58 -1.20 -11.34 -5.44
N VAL A 59 -0.39 -11.61 -4.41
CA VAL A 59 0.86 -10.88 -4.12
C VAL A 59 2.00 -11.59 -4.83
N MET A 60 2.65 -10.89 -5.76
CA MET A 60 3.72 -11.43 -6.61
C MET A 60 5.12 -11.15 -6.06
N ASP A 61 5.30 -10.03 -5.38
CA ASP A 61 6.57 -9.63 -4.77
C ASP A 61 6.32 -8.82 -3.49
N LEU A 62 7.22 -8.96 -2.52
CA LEU A 62 7.25 -8.16 -1.32
C LEU A 62 8.71 -7.86 -0.95
N HIS A 63 9.06 -6.58 -0.95
CA HIS A 63 10.33 -6.11 -0.43
C HIS A 63 10.12 -5.32 0.87
N MET A 64 10.61 -5.84 1.99
CA MET A 64 10.62 -5.16 3.29
C MET A 64 12.06 -4.82 3.69
N PRO A 65 12.51 -3.56 3.48
CA PRO A 65 13.83 -3.14 3.90
C PRO A 65 14.07 -3.37 5.39
N ARG A 66 15.21 -3.99 5.68
CA ARG A 66 15.72 -4.19 7.04
C ARG A 66 16.90 -3.29 7.31
N ASP A 67 17.07 -2.96 8.57
CA ASP A 67 18.26 -2.31 9.08
C ASP A 67 19.46 -3.27 8.98
N LYS A 68 20.60 -2.78 8.47
CA LYS A 68 21.75 -3.64 8.14
C LYS A 68 22.47 -4.15 9.38
N ASP A 69 22.45 -3.37 10.46
CA ASP A 69 23.19 -3.70 11.69
C ASP A 69 22.35 -4.58 12.61
N THR A 70 21.05 -4.28 12.73
CA THR A 70 20.14 -4.97 13.67
C THR A 70 19.28 -6.07 13.02
N GLY A 71 19.17 -6.11 11.69
CA GLY A 71 18.30 -7.03 10.95
C GLY A 71 16.79 -6.75 11.12
N LYS A 72 16.42 -5.73 11.90
CA LYS A 72 15.03 -5.38 12.16
C LYS A 72 14.39 -4.69 10.97
N THR A 73 13.08 -4.90 10.78
CA THR A 73 12.34 -4.23 9.69
C THR A 73 12.34 -2.72 9.92
N LYS A 74 12.29 -1.94 8.84
CA LYS A 74 12.15 -0.48 8.92
C LYS A 74 10.70 -0.01 9.07
N GLY A 75 9.75 -0.94 9.24
CA GLY A 75 8.31 -0.63 9.37
C GLY A 75 7.64 -0.16 8.08
N PHE A 76 8.22 -0.50 6.93
CA PHE A 76 7.63 -0.28 5.60
C PHE A 76 8.13 -1.33 4.60
N GLY A 77 7.45 -1.42 3.47
CA GLY A 77 7.82 -2.25 2.33
C GLY A 77 7.17 -1.78 1.03
N PHE A 78 7.49 -2.49 -0.04
CA PHE A 78 6.87 -2.34 -1.36
C PHE A 78 6.32 -3.69 -1.76
N LEU A 79 5.06 -3.70 -2.19
CA LEU A 79 4.34 -4.91 -2.54
C LEU A 79 3.86 -4.81 -3.98
N MET A 80 4.09 -5.87 -4.75
CA MET A 80 3.57 -6.02 -6.11
C MET A 80 2.38 -6.97 -6.11
N TYR A 81 1.28 -6.55 -6.72
CA TYR A 81 0.17 -7.43 -7.05
C TYR A 81 0.30 -7.99 -8.47
N GLU A 82 -0.44 -9.06 -8.77
CA GLU A 82 -0.59 -9.56 -10.14
C GLU A 82 -1.35 -8.57 -11.04
N ASP A 83 -2.40 -7.94 -10.50
CA ASP A 83 -3.26 -6.98 -11.22
C ASP A 83 -3.21 -5.60 -10.56
N GLN A 84 -3.13 -4.54 -11.37
CA GLN A 84 -3.22 -3.15 -10.92
C GLN A 84 -4.55 -2.85 -10.20
N ARG A 85 -5.65 -3.52 -10.54
CA ARG A 85 -6.92 -3.35 -9.81
C ARG A 85 -6.79 -3.69 -8.32
N SER A 86 -5.91 -4.64 -7.99
CA SER A 86 -5.62 -5.01 -6.60
C SER A 86 -4.91 -3.89 -5.85
N THR A 87 -4.09 -3.07 -6.53
CA THR A 87 -3.43 -1.91 -5.91
C THR A 87 -4.46 -0.86 -5.53
N VAL A 88 -5.44 -0.62 -6.40
CA VAL A 88 -6.56 0.30 -6.13
C VAL A 88 -7.33 -0.15 -4.89
N LEU A 89 -7.76 -1.41 -4.86
CA LEU A 89 -8.48 -1.98 -3.72
C LEU A 89 -7.66 -1.89 -2.42
N ALA A 90 -6.36 -2.22 -2.47
CA ALA A 90 -5.50 -2.14 -1.29
C ALA A 90 -5.34 -0.69 -0.79
N VAL A 91 -5.15 0.27 -1.69
CA VAL A 91 -5.02 1.69 -1.33
C VAL A 91 -6.32 2.21 -0.71
N ASP A 92 -7.47 1.89 -1.28
CA ASP A 92 -8.75 2.40 -0.80
C ASP A 92 -9.14 1.84 0.57
N ASN A 93 -8.85 0.57 0.82
CA ASN A 93 -9.34 -0.13 2.00
C ASN A 93 -8.33 -0.24 3.15
N LEU A 94 -7.02 -0.27 2.85
CA LEU A 94 -5.98 -0.40 3.88
C LEU A 94 -5.31 0.93 4.25
N ASN A 95 -5.39 1.96 3.42
CA ASN A 95 -4.82 3.25 3.79
C ASN A 95 -5.58 3.87 4.97
N GLY A 96 -4.87 4.08 6.07
CA GLY A 96 -5.47 4.55 7.33
C GLY A 96 -6.02 3.46 8.23
N ALA A 97 -6.01 2.19 7.80
CA ALA A 97 -6.39 1.06 8.66
C ALA A 97 -5.42 0.90 9.84
N LYS A 98 -5.91 0.39 10.97
CA LYS A 98 -5.08 0.09 12.15
C LYS A 98 -4.73 -1.39 12.21
N VAL A 99 -3.43 -1.70 12.28
CA VAL A 99 -2.88 -3.04 12.49
C VAL A 99 -1.88 -2.99 13.64
N LEU A 100 -2.10 -3.81 14.66
CA LEU A 100 -1.28 -3.84 15.89
C LEU A 100 -1.00 -2.42 16.41
N GLU A 101 -2.08 -1.63 16.58
CA GLU A 101 -2.08 -0.25 17.07
C GLU A 101 -1.41 0.80 16.17
N ARG A 102 -0.78 0.39 15.06
CA ARG A 102 -0.21 1.32 14.09
C ARG A 102 -1.15 1.55 12.92
N THR A 103 -1.21 2.80 12.48
CA THR A 103 -1.95 3.17 11.28
C THR A 103 -1.10 2.88 10.05
N LEU A 104 -1.62 2.06 9.15
CA LEU A 104 -1.02 1.79 7.85
C LEU A 104 -1.14 3.02 6.95
N ARG A 105 -0.09 3.25 6.16
CA ARG A 105 -0.12 4.11 4.98
C ARG A 105 0.03 3.19 3.77
N VAL A 106 -0.97 3.17 2.90
CA VAL A 106 -0.91 2.44 1.64
C VAL A 106 -1.08 3.45 0.51
N ASP A 107 -0.17 3.41 -0.47
CA ASP A 107 -0.10 4.44 -1.50
C ASP A 107 0.39 3.81 -2.81
N HIS A 108 -0.06 4.34 -3.94
CA HIS A 108 0.39 3.85 -5.25
C HIS A 108 1.84 4.28 -5.51
N VAL A 109 2.59 3.45 -6.25
CA VAL A 109 3.96 3.78 -6.64
C VAL A 109 4.15 3.64 -8.14
N LYS A 110 4.39 4.75 -8.83
CA LYS A 110 4.57 4.76 -10.30
C LYS A 110 5.79 3.97 -10.79
N ASN A 111 6.95 4.23 -10.18
CA ASN A 111 8.25 3.83 -10.74
C ASN A 111 9.09 3.05 -9.72
N TYR A 112 8.49 2.07 -9.04
CA TYR A 112 9.26 1.22 -8.15
C TYR A 112 10.06 0.18 -8.93
N LYS A 113 11.32 0.00 -8.54
CA LYS A 113 12.15 -1.12 -8.97
C LYS A 113 12.83 -1.68 -7.73
N GLN A 114 12.67 -2.98 -7.51
CA GLN A 114 13.35 -3.65 -6.41
C GLN A 114 14.87 -3.43 -6.57
N PRO A 115 15.57 -2.96 -5.52
CA PRO A 115 17.02 -2.89 -5.54
C PRO A 115 17.60 -4.30 -5.78
N LYS A 116 18.62 -4.40 -6.66
CA LYS A 116 19.37 -5.64 -6.86
C LYS A 116 20.29 -5.96 -5.69
#